data_AF-A0A3M8TLK7-F1
#
_entry.id   AF-A0A3M8TLK7-F1
#
_cell.length_a   1.000
_cell.length_b   1.000
_cell.length_c   1.000
_cell.angle_alpha   90.00
_cell.angle_beta   90.00
_cell.angle_gamma   90.00
#
_symmetry.space_group_name_H-M   'P 1'
#
loop_
_entity.id
_entity.type
_entity.pdbx_description
1 polymer ?
#
loop_
_entity_poly.entity_id
_entity_poly.type
_entity_poly.pdbx_seq_one_letter_code
_entity_poly.pdbx_strand_id
1 'polypeptide(L)'
;MNKRTLAVSGAAVVALGAAALLLPNANASQDKTTDVKTFSSPSAVKLARSLASDLGDNGAGWYFNNDTSQLVMNVMTEDAAKTVEAQGAVAKIVQNSMSELKAATKTLSTDASVAGTAWSIDPVTNKVRVTADKTVTGTKWDTLTKATDAMDGMVSVQRTKGEFKRFDGGDTAQPGANGGAAGAGDAAGDAAGDDAAAG
;
A
#
# COMPACT_ATOMS: atom_id res chain seq x y z
N MET A 1 10.23 -19.53 -84.05
CA MET A 1 9.15 -19.19 -85.00
C MET A 1 7.85 -19.70 -84.38
N ASN A 2 6.84 -18.96 -83.92
CA ASN A 2 6.31 -17.60 -84.13
C ASN A 2 5.70 -17.12 -82.79
N LYS A 3 6.07 -15.96 -82.25
CA LYS A 3 5.36 -14.65 -82.33
C LYS A 3 3.86 -14.71 -81.98
N ARG A 4 3.47 -14.00 -80.90
CA ARG A 4 2.29 -13.12 -80.69
C ARG A 4 1.91 -13.12 -79.20
N THR A 5 1.51 -12.05 -78.52
CA THR A 5 1.45 -10.60 -78.75
C THR A 5 1.13 -10.03 -77.36
N LEU A 6 1.82 -8.96 -76.98
CA LEU A 6 1.59 -8.18 -75.78
C LEU A 6 0.22 -7.47 -75.89
N ALA A 7 -0.60 -7.52 -74.85
CA ALA A 7 -1.75 -6.63 -74.68
C ALA A 7 -1.65 -5.96 -73.31
N VAL A 8 -1.26 -4.69 -73.32
CA VAL A 8 -1.34 -3.78 -72.19
C VAL A 8 -2.56 -2.90 -72.41
N SER A 9 -3.53 -3.06 -71.52
CA SER A 9 -4.65 -2.14 -71.28
C SER A 9 -4.83 -2.17 -69.75
N GLY A 10 -4.58 -1.14 -68.95
CA GLY A 10 -4.94 0.25 -69.17
C GLY A 10 -6.36 0.49 -68.68
N ALA A 11 -6.60 0.40 -67.36
CA ALA A 11 -7.76 1.00 -66.71
C ALA A 11 -7.50 1.13 -65.19
N ALA A 12 -7.16 2.35 -64.77
CA ALA A 12 -7.29 2.76 -63.38
C ALA A 12 -8.79 2.95 -63.10
N VAL A 13 -9.31 2.21 -62.13
CA VAL A 13 -10.61 2.51 -61.50
C VAL A 13 -10.33 2.68 -60.01
N VAL A 14 -10.41 3.92 -59.56
CA VAL A 14 -10.56 4.26 -58.15
C VAL A 14 -11.99 3.88 -57.77
N ALA A 15 -12.14 2.73 -57.11
CA ALA A 15 -13.39 2.36 -56.44
C ALA A 15 -13.17 2.49 -54.92
N LEU A 16 -13.66 3.59 -54.36
CA LEU A 16 -13.91 3.71 -52.93
C LEU A 16 -14.99 2.68 -52.56
N GLY A 17 -14.58 1.57 -51.96
CA GLY A 17 -15.48 0.53 -51.46
C GLY A 17 -15.11 0.16 -50.04
N ALA A 18 -15.87 0.69 -49.08
CA ALA A 18 -15.85 0.22 -47.70
C ALA A 18 -16.53 -1.16 -47.63
N ALA A 19 -15.80 -2.19 -47.24
CA ALA A 19 -16.35 -3.46 -46.78
C ALA A 19 -15.47 -3.99 -45.64
N ALA A 20 -16.08 -4.15 -44.48
CA ALA A 20 -15.46 -4.55 -43.22
C ALA A 20 -15.62 -6.07 -42.99
N LEU A 21 -14.58 -6.67 -42.38
CA LEU A 21 -14.57 -7.91 -41.55
C LEU A 21 -14.85 -9.24 -42.31
N LEU A 22 -14.10 -10.33 -42.08
CA LEU A 22 -13.93 -11.04 -40.81
C LEU A 22 -12.56 -11.75 -40.75
N LEU A 23 -11.79 -11.50 -39.68
CA LEU A 23 -10.63 -12.33 -39.29
C LEU A 23 -11.11 -13.39 -38.28
N PRO A 24 -10.86 -14.70 -38.46
CA PRO A 24 -11.04 -15.66 -37.39
C PRO A 24 -9.79 -15.67 -36.49
N ASN A 25 -9.71 -14.70 -35.58
CA ASN A 25 -8.92 -14.82 -34.35
C ASN A 25 -9.86 -14.57 -33.18
N ALA A 26 -10.27 -15.64 -32.50
CA ALA A 26 -11.08 -15.56 -31.29
C ALA A 26 -10.58 -16.56 -30.25
N ASN A 27 -9.35 -16.35 -29.77
CA ASN A 27 -8.94 -16.65 -28.41
C ASN A 27 -8.50 -15.33 -27.78
N ALA A 28 -9.46 -14.46 -27.52
CA ALA A 28 -9.30 -13.42 -26.51
C ALA A 28 -10.24 -13.84 -25.39
N SER A 29 -9.73 -14.61 -24.42
CA SER A 29 -10.23 -14.39 -23.07
C SER A 29 -10.13 -12.89 -22.88
N GLN A 30 -11.26 -12.22 -22.71
CA GLN A 30 -11.26 -10.89 -22.12
C GLN A 30 -10.70 -11.13 -20.71
N ASP A 31 -9.38 -11.16 -20.59
CA ASP A 31 -8.72 -10.69 -19.40
C ASP A 31 -9.28 -9.28 -19.26
N LYS A 32 -10.30 -9.15 -18.40
CA LYS A 32 -10.69 -7.86 -17.86
C LYS A 32 -9.44 -7.37 -17.17
N THR A 33 -8.58 -6.66 -17.90
CA THR A 33 -7.57 -5.82 -17.30
C THR A 33 -8.37 -4.83 -16.49
N THR A 34 -8.48 -5.08 -15.19
CA THR A 34 -9.02 -4.10 -14.27
C THR A 34 -8.07 -2.91 -14.34
N ASP A 35 -8.45 -1.89 -15.10
CA ASP A 35 -7.59 -0.73 -15.34
C ASP A 35 -7.29 -0.06 -14.01
N VAL A 36 -6.04 -0.19 -13.57
CA VAL A 36 -5.55 0.46 -12.36
C VAL A 36 -5.64 1.96 -12.57
N LYS A 37 -6.37 2.64 -11.67
CA LYS A 37 -6.67 4.06 -11.77
C LYS A 37 -5.60 4.90 -11.07
N THR A 38 -5.43 6.12 -11.56
CA THR A 38 -4.70 7.16 -10.86
C THR A 38 -5.64 7.99 -10.00
N PHE A 39 -5.16 8.47 -8.85
CA PHE A 39 -5.92 9.22 -7.86
C PHE A 39 -5.16 10.49 -7.45
N SER A 40 -5.90 11.53 -7.07
CA SER A 40 -5.33 12.57 -6.20
C SER A 40 -5.16 12.03 -4.78
N SER A 41 -4.23 12.57 -4.00
CA SER A 41 -4.00 12.12 -2.62
C SER A 41 -5.28 12.15 -1.76
N PRO A 42 -6.11 13.23 -1.77
CA PRO A 42 -7.36 13.23 -0.99
C PRO A 42 -8.36 12.16 -1.44
N SER A 43 -8.48 11.91 -2.75
CA SER A 43 -9.38 10.85 -3.26
C SER A 43 -8.88 9.45 -2.90
N ALA A 44 -7.56 9.23 -2.95
CA ALA A 44 -6.95 7.97 -2.54
C ALA A 44 -7.22 7.68 -1.07
N VAL A 45 -7.05 8.68 -0.19
CA VAL A 45 -7.35 8.54 1.26
C VAL A 45 -8.83 8.19 1.50
N LYS A 46 -9.76 8.84 0.79
CA LYS A 46 -11.19 8.55 0.93
C LYS A 46 -11.51 7.11 0.53
N LEU A 47 -10.99 6.65 -0.61
CA LEU A 47 -11.17 5.28 -1.08
C LEU A 47 -10.53 4.26 -0.13
N ALA A 48 -9.32 4.55 0.34
CA ALA A 48 -8.59 3.67 1.23
C ALA A 48 -9.31 3.45 2.57
N ARG A 49 -9.95 4.48 3.12
CA ARG A 49 -10.77 4.36 4.34
C ARG A 49 -12.02 3.49 4.10
N SER A 50 -12.68 3.65 2.96
CA SER A 50 -13.82 2.79 2.58
C SER A 50 -13.37 1.34 2.47
N LEU A 51 -12.32 1.07 1.67
CA LEU A 51 -11.78 -0.27 1.50
C LEU A 51 -11.30 -0.88 2.82
N ALA A 52 -10.63 -0.10 3.69
CA ALA A 52 -10.21 -0.59 5.00
C ALA A 52 -11.40 -1.00 5.87
N SER A 53 -12.52 -0.26 5.83
CA SER A 53 -13.75 -0.63 6.52
C SER A 53 -14.39 -1.87 5.94
N ASP A 54 -14.44 -1.99 4.60
CA ASP A 54 -15.09 -3.10 3.91
C ASP A 54 -14.29 -4.42 4.04
N LEU A 55 -12.97 -4.34 4.04
CA LEU A 55 -12.08 -5.50 4.11
C LEU A 55 -11.91 -6.05 5.53
N GLY A 56 -12.06 -5.20 6.55
CA GLY A 56 -11.82 -5.57 7.95
C GLY A 56 -10.43 -6.18 8.16
N ASP A 57 -10.39 -7.35 8.81
CA ASP A 57 -9.14 -8.06 9.12
C ASP A 57 -8.39 -8.58 7.88
N ASN A 58 -9.04 -8.63 6.71
CA ASN A 58 -8.38 -8.97 5.46
C ASN A 58 -7.55 -7.81 4.88
N GLY A 59 -7.66 -6.60 5.45
CA GLY A 59 -6.84 -5.45 5.12
C GLY A 59 -5.58 -5.35 5.99
N ALA A 60 -4.42 -5.15 5.36
CA ALA A 60 -3.11 -5.08 6.01
C ALA A 60 -2.45 -3.69 5.89
N GLY A 61 -3.27 -2.63 5.83
CA GLY A 61 -2.85 -1.25 5.65
C GLY A 61 -2.78 -0.81 4.18
N TRP A 62 -2.42 0.45 3.94
CA TRP A 62 -2.40 1.04 2.60
C TRP A 62 -1.39 2.18 2.51
N TYR A 63 -1.00 2.51 1.29
CA TYR A 63 -0.18 3.68 0.99
C TYR A 63 -0.51 4.26 -0.37
N PHE A 64 -0.19 5.54 -0.56
CA PHE A 64 -0.28 6.20 -1.85
C PHE A 64 1.09 6.18 -2.52
N ASN A 65 1.18 5.58 -3.70
CA ASN A 65 2.36 5.63 -4.54
C ASN A 65 2.35 6.94 -5.32
N ASN A 66 3.23 7.89 -4.97
CA ASN A 66 3.31 9.19 -5.63
C ASN A 66 3.84 9.08 -7.07
N ASP A 67 4.72 8.12 -7.35
CA ASP A 67 5.34 7.98 -8.67
C ASP A 67 4.30 7.56 -9.72
N THR A 68 3.37 6.69 -9.34
CA THR A 68 2.30 6.21 -10.22
C THR A 68 0.93 6.86 -9.95
N SER A 69 0.84 7.71 -8.92
CA SER A 69 -0.43 8.27 -8.42
C SER A 69 -1.47 7.20 -8.09
N GLN A 70 -1.06 6.05 -7.57
CA GLN A 70 -1.94 4.90 -7.30
C GLN A 70 -2.16 4.70 -5.81
N LEU A 71 -3.38 4.29 -5.44
CA LEU A 71 -3.64 3.71 -4.13
C LEU A 71 -3.18 2.24 -4.14
N VAL A 72 -2.33 1.87 -3.18
CA VAL A 72 -1.95 0.48 -2.93
C VAL A 72 -2.54 0.03 -1.60
N MET A 73 -3.33 -1.03 -1.62
CA MET A 73 -3.87 -1.70 -0.44
C MET A 73 -3.10 -3.00 -0.21
N ASN A 74 -2.60 -3.20 1.00
CA ASN A 74 -2.12 -4.51 1.42
C ASN A 74 -3.31 -5.35 1.87
N VAL A 75 -3.33 -6.63 1.50
CA VAL A 75 -4.43 -7.55 1.81
C VAL A 75 -3.92 -8.94 2.18
N MET A 76 -4.75 -9.72 2.87
CA MET A 76 -4.40 -11.07 3.37
C MET A 76 -4.88 -12.20 2.45
N THR A 77 -5.80 -11.91 1.52
CA THR A 77 -6.45 -12.93 0.67
C THR A 77 -6.62 -12.46 -0.77
N GLU A 78 -6.76 -13.41 -1.69
CA GLU A 78 -7.04 -13.13 -3.10
C GLU A 78 -8.42 -12.48 -3.32
N ASP A 79 -9.42 -12.83 -2.51
CA ASP A 79 -10.76 -12.24 -2.64
C ASP A 79 -10.79 -10.79 -2.15
N ALA A 80 -10.03 -10.46 -1.11
CA ALA A 80 -9.77 -9.09 -0.73
C ALA A 80 -9.02 -8.33 -1.85
N ALA A 81 -8.05 -8.97 -2.51
CA ALA A 81 -7.34 -8.38 -3.64
C ALA A 81 -8.28 -8.02 -4.79
N LYS A 82 -9.17 -8.94 -5.19
CA LYS A 82 -10.18 -8.69 -6.23
C LYS A 82 -11.11 -7.53 -5.87
N THR A 83 -11.48 -7.40 -4.59
CA THR A 83 -12.33 -6.31 -4.10
C THR A 83 -11.64 -4.96 -4.25
N VAL A 84 -10.35 -4.88 -3.91
CA VAL A 84 -9.51 -3.68 -4.08
C VAL A 84 -9.35 -3.33 -5.56
N GLU A 85 -9.01 -4.33 -6.38
CA GLU A 85 -8.78 -4.16 -7.81
C GLU A 85 -10.04 -3.68 -8.51
N ALA A 86 -11.22 -4.20 -8.16
CA ALA A 86 -12.50 -3.75 -8.71
C ALA A 86 -12.77 -2.23 -8.51
N GLN A 87 -12.16 -1.62 -7.49
CA GLN A 87 -12.24 -0.16 -7.26
C GLN A 87 -11.18 0.64 -8.05
N GLY A 88 -10.30 -0.03 -8.78
CA GLY A 88 -9.18 0.55 -9.53
C GLY A 88 -7.94 0.84 -8.67
N ALA A 89 -7.87 0.31 -7.46
CA ALA A 89 -6.68 0.36 -6.62
C ALA A 89 -5.78 -0.86 -6.87
N VAL A 90 -4.50 -0.77 -6.50
CA VAL A 90 -3.56 -1.89 -6.58
C VAL A 90 -3.68 -2.72 -5.31
N ALA A 91 -3.93 -4.01 -5.44
CA ALA A 91 -3.84 -4.94 -4.34
C ALA A 91 -2.42 -5.52 -4.21
N LYS A 92 -1.92 -5.63 -2.98
CA LYS A 92 -0.69 -6.34 -2.66
C LYS A 92 -0.99 -7.37 -1.58
N ILE A 93 -0.90 -8.66 -1.92
CA ILE A 93 -1.00 -9.71 -0.91
C ILE A 93 0.28 -9.69 -0.07
N VAL A 94 0.12 -9.66 1.25
CA VAL A 94 1.23 -9.53 2.20
C VAL A 94 1.21 -10.62 3.26
N GLN A 95 2.32 -10.76 3.99
CA GLN A 95 2.51 -11.84 4.96
C GLN A 95 2.01 -11.47 6.35
N ASN A 96 2.21 -10.22 6.79
CA ASN A 96 1.85 -9.77 8.12
C ASN A 96 0.53 -9.00 8.08
N SER A 97 -0.41 -9.41 8.91
CA SER A 97 -1.66 -8.69 9.15
C SER A 97 -1.44 -7.39 9.94
N MET A 98 -2.42 -6.47 9.90
CA MET A 98 -2.35 -5.26 10.74
C MET A 98 -2.36 -5.58 12.24
N SER A 99 -3.02 -6.66 12.67
CA SER A 99 -3.07 -7.05 14.08
C SER A 99 -1.71 -7.57 14.56
N GLU A 100 -1.01 -8.36 13.76
CA GLU A 100 0.37 -8.81 14.05
C GLU A 100 1.34 -7.64 14.12
N LEU A 101 1.29 -6.72 13.16
CA LEU A 101 2.14 -5.53 13.18
C LEU A 101 1.86 -4.64 14.40
N LYS A 102 0.60 -4.48 14.81
CA LYS A 102 0.23 -3.78 16.04
C LYS A 102 0.74 -4.50 17.28
N ALA A 103 0.64 -5.83 17.34
CA ALA A 103 1.19 -6.62 18.43
C ALA A 103 2.70 -6.43 18.55
N ALA A 104 3.44 -6.45 17.44
CA ALA A 104 4.87 -6.15 17.42
C ALA A 104 5.19 -4.74 17.97
N THR A 105 4.41 -3.71 17.60
CA THR A 105 4.61 -2.37 18.18
C THR A 105 4.35 -2.30 19.69
N LYS A 106 3.41 -3.10 20.19
CA LYS A 106 3.12 -3.21 21.63
C LYS A 106 4.25 -3.90 22.38
N THR A 107 4.81 -4.97 21.81
CA THR A 107 6.02 -5.63 22.33
C THR A 107 7.19 -4.66 22.39
N LEU A 108 7.47 -3.91 21.32
CA LEU A 108 8.53 -2.89 21.32
C LEU A 108 8.33 -1.83 22.42
N SER A 109 7.09 -1.36 22.59
CA SER A 109 6.76 -0.40 23.65
C SER A 109 7.00 -0.95 25.07
N THR A 110 6.85 -2.26 25.26
CA THR A 110 6.92 -2.88 26.59
C THR A 110 8.33 -3.34 26.91
N ASP A 111 8.98 -4.01 25.96
CA ASP A 111 10.22 -4.76 26.17
C ASP A 111 11.45 -4.05 25.59
N ALA A 112 11.25 -3.07 24.69
CA ALA A 112 12.33 -2.38 23.97
C ALA A 112 12.26 -0.85 24.11
N SER A 113 11.77 -0.35 25.25
CA SER A 113 11.74 1.08 25.60
C SER A 113 13.15 1.65 25.87
N VAL A 114 13.95 1.72 24.81
CA VAL A 114 15.33 2.19 24.81
C VAL A 114 15.39 3.63 24.30
N ALA A 115 15.88 4.54 25.15
CA ALA A 115 16.10 5.93 24.74
C ALA A 115 17.07 6.02 23.55
N GLY A 116 16.68 6.77 22.52
CA GLY A 116 17.39 6.83 21.23
C GLY A 116 16.80 5.88 20.16
N THR A 117 15.66 5.24 20.43
CA THR A 117 14.96 4.37 19.48
C THR A 117 13.58 4.92 19.14
N ALA A 118 13.16 4.76 17.87
CA ALA A 118 11.82 5.05 17.38
C ALA A 118 11.33 3.90 16.50
N TRP A 119 10.02 3.70 16.41
CA TRP A 119 9.44 2.70 15.52
C TRP A 119 8.12 3.16 14.89
N SER A 120 7.83 2.64 13.71
CA SER A 120 6.55 2.84 13.03
C SER A 120 6.21 1.63 12.15
N ILE A 121 4.91 1.40 11.94
CA ILE A 121 4.46 0.45 10.91
C ILE A 121 4.73 1.08 9.54
N ASP A 122 5.41 0.33 8.68
CA ASP A 122 5.68 0.68 7.29
C ASP A 122 4.81 -0.19 6.37
N PRO A 123 3.75 0.37 5.77
CA PRO A 123 2.86 -0.36 4.88
C PRO A 123 3.54 -0.73 3.55
N VAL A 124 4.60 -0.04 3.11
CA VAL A 124 5.27 -0.35 1.85
C VAL A 124 6.01 -1.68 1.96
N THR A 125 6.73 -1.87 3.07
CA THR A 125 7.46 -3.11 3.36
C THR A 125 6.65 -4.15 4.11
N ASN A 126 5.44 -3.81 4.59
CA ASN A 126 4.61 -4.64 5.47
C ASN A 126 5.36 -5.12 6.72
N LYS A 127 6.06 -4.19 7.38
CA LYS A 127 6.90 -4.44 8.57
C LYS A 127 6.83 -3.28 9.54
N VAL A 128 7.21 -3.52 10.79
CA VAL A 128 7.56 -2.44 11.72
C VAL A 128 9.02 -2.03 11.47
N ARG A 129 9.23 -0.77 11.12
CA ARG A 129 10.57 -0.19 10.99
C ARG A 129 11.00 0.37 12.33
N VAL A 130 12.10 -0.14 12.86
CA VAL A 130 12.75 0.32 14.08
C VAL A 130 14.01 1.07 13.69
N THR A 131 14.14 2.31 14.16
CA THR A 131 15.33 3.14 13.94
C THR A 131 15.99 3.44 15.27
N ALA A 132 17.26 3.08 15.39
CA ALA A 132 18.10 3.38 16.54
C ALA A 132 19.13 4.46 16.19
N ASP A 133 19.28 5.44 17.06
CA ASP A 133 20.23 6.53 16.88
C ASP A 133 21.66 6.14 17.30
N LYS A 134 22.61 7.08 17.16
CA LYS A 134 24.02 6.81 17.48
C LYS A 134 24.29 6.52 18.96
N THR A 135 23.38 6.88 19.87
CA THR A 135 23.51 6.72 21.33
C THR A 135 23.05 5.34 21.81
N VAL A 136 22.39 4.55 20.95
CA VAL A 136 21.95 3.18 21.22
C VAL A 136 23.12 2.21 20.99
N THR A 137 23.92 2.00 22.02
CA THR A 137 25.12 1.15 21.99
C THR A 137 25.18 0.24 23.23
N GLY A 138 26.02 -0.81 23.19
CA GLY A 138 26.21 -1.73 24.32
C GLY A 138 24.89 -2.37 24.76
N THR A 139 24.63 -2.38 26.06
CA THR A 139 23.42 -2.99 26.64
C THR A 139 22.12 -2.46 26.03
N LYS A 140 22.06 -1.19 25.65
CA LYS A 140 20.87 -0.62 24.97
C LYS A 140 20.61 -1.29 23.62
N TRP A 141 21.68 -1.56 22.88
CA TRP A 141 21.60 -2.27 21.60
C TRP A 141 21.20 -3.73 21.81
N ASP A 142 21.81 -4.39 22.79
CA ASP A 142 21.51 -5.80 23.11
C ASP A 142 20.04 -6.00 23.54
N THR A 143 19.49 -5.07 24.34
CA THR A 143 18.06 -5.07 24.69
C THR A 143 17.19 -4.92 23.46
N LEU A 144 17.53 -4.00 22.56
CA LEU A 144 16.78 -3.76 21.34
C LEU A 144 16.78 -4.99 20.43
N THR A 145 17.96 -5.54 20.13
CA THR A 145 18.09 -6.69 19.22
C THR A 145 17.42 -7.93 19.80
N LYS A 146 17.58 -8.19 21.11
CA LYS A 146 16.91 -9.32 21.77
C LYS A 146 15.39 -9.26 21.62
N ALA A 147 14.80 -8.07 21.75
CA ALA A 147 13.36 -7.91 21.54
C ALA A 147 12.98 -8.10 20.06
N THR A 148 13.76 -7.55 19.12
CA THR A 148 13.44 -7.62 17.69
C THR A 148 13.67 -9.00 17.06
N ASP A 149 14.65 -9.76 17.53
CA ASP A 149 14.98 -11.09 17.01
C ASP A 149 13.85 -12.11 17.27
N ALA A 150 13.05 -11.88 18.32
CA ALA A 150 11.84 -12.65 18.61
C ALA A 150 10.67 -12.34 17.64
N MET A 151 10.83 -11.35 16.76
CA MET A 151 9.80 -10.85 15.83
C MET A 151 10.30 -10.90 14.37
N ASP A 152 11.00 -11.98 14.02
CA ASP A 152 11.53 -12.17 12.67
C ASP A 152 10.43 -12.07 11.60
N GLY A 153 10.78 -11.53 10.43
CA GLY A 153 9.83 -11.27 9.35
C GLY A 153 8.89 -10.05 9.57
N MET A 154 8.57 -9.68 10.82
CA MET A 154 7.71 -8.54 11.15
C MET A 154 8.48 -7.25 11.37
N VAL A 155 9.70 -7.31 11.91
CA VAL A 155 10.48 -6.13 12.29
C VAL A 155 11.70 -5.95 11.39
N SER A 156 12.04 -4.69 11.09
CA SER A 156 13.30 -4.33 10.44
C SER A 156 14.01 -3.27 11.28
N VAL A 157 15.26 -3.54 11.67
CA VAL A 157 16.06 -2.64 12.48
C VAL A 157 17.07 -1.90 11.61
N GLN A 158 17.15 -0.58 11.78
CA GLN A 158 18.09 0.29 11.10
C GLN A 158 18.76 1.25 12.07
N ARG A 159 19.95 1.73 11.70
CA ARG A 159 20.70 2.72 12.47
C ARG A 159 20.77 4.05 11.74
N THR A 160 20.63 5.14 12.48
CA THR A 160 20.93 6.49 11.98
C THR A 160 22.22 7.03 12.58
N LYS A 161 22.87 7.96 11.87
CA LYS A 161 24.05 8.69 12.33
C LYS A 161 23.68 9.85 13.27
N GLY A 162 22.42 10.30 13.24
CA GLY A 162 21.90 11.35 14.09
C GLY A 162 21.67 10.90 15.54
N GLU A 163 21.20 11.83 16.35
CA GLU A 163 20.71 11.60 17.72
C GLU A 163 19.29 12.16 17.81
N PHE A 164 18.36 11.39 18.36
CA PHE A 164 16.99 11.83 18.52
C PHE A 164 16.89 12.84 19.64
N LYS A 165 16.30 14.00 19.32
CA LYS A 165 16.02 15.06 20.29
C LYS A 165 14.51 15.21 20.42
N ARG A 166 14.06 15.55 21.63
CA ARG A 166 12.68 15.96 21.83
C ARG A 166 12.44 17.20 20.98
N PHE A 167 11.35 17.17 20.23
CA PHE A 167 10.81 18.36 19.60
C PHE A 167 10.06 19.14 20.68
N ASP A 168 10.47 20.37 20.94
CA ASP A 168 9.93 21.26 21.98
C ASP A 168 8.83 22.21 21.47
N GLY A 169 8.47 22.11 20.18
CA GLY A 169 7.29 22.78 19.63
C GLY A 169 7.47 24.26 19.30
N GLY A 170 8.70 24.72 19.03
CA GLY A 170 8.95 26.10 18.59
C GLY A 170 8.13 26.51 17.35
N ASP A 171 7.37 27.60 17.52
CA ASP A 171 6.44 28.32 16.62
C ASP A 171 6.02 27.67 15.29
N THR A 172 4.75 27.27 15.24
CA THR A 172 3.92 26.98 14.05
C THR A 172 4.60 26.19 12.93
N ALA A 173 4.86 24.90 13.17
CA ALA A 173 4.78 23.94 12.08
C ALA A 173 3.31 23.83 11.65
N GLN A 174 2.86 24.69 10.74
CA GLN A 174 1.63 24.46 10.00
C GLN A 174 1.75 23.06 9.38
N PRO A 175 0.89 22.09 9.72
CA PRO A 175 0.88 20.81 9.03
C PRO A 175 0.60 21.14 7.56
N GLY A 176 1.64 21.09 6.73
CA GLY A 176 1.44 21.17 5.29
C GLY A 176 0.41 20.11 4.92
N ALA A 177 -0.56 20.48 4.09
CA ALA A 177 -1.71 19.65 3.70
C ALA A 177 -1.35 18.34 2.97
N ASN A 178 -0.09 17.92 3.03
CA ASN A 178 0.48 16.67 2.50
C ASN A 178 1.10 15.77 3.59
N GLY A 179 0.91 16.10 4.89
CA GLY A 179 1.22 15.19 5.99
C GLY A 179 0.16 14.08 6.07
N GLY A 180 0.34 13.02 5.29
CA GLY A 180 -0.48 11.83 5.37
C GLY A 180 -0.44 11.27 6.79
N ALA A 181 -1.51 11.47 7.55
CA ALA A 181 -1.81 10.64 8.69
C ALA A 181 -1.88 9.19 8.19
N ALA A 182 -0.79 8.45 8.35
CA ALA A 182 -0.86 7.01 8.45
C ALA A 182 -1.95 6.74 9.50
N GLY A 183 -2.99 6.01 9.09
CA GLY A 183 -4.18 5.78 9.91
C GLY A 183 -3.80 5.27 11.31
N ALA A 184 -3.82 6.18 12.28
CA ALA A 184 -4.07 5.83 13.65
C ALA A 184 -5.51 5.32 13.67
N GLY A 185 -5.66 4.01 13.83
CA GLY A 185 -6.96 3.40 14.00
C GLY A 185 -7.57 3.90 15.29
N ASP A 186 -8.60 4.74 15.19
CA ASP A 186 -9.58 4.91 16.23
C ASP A 186 -10.28 3.54 16.44
N ALA A 187 -9.80 2.83 17.46
CA ALA A 187 -10.55 1.77 18.12
C ALA A 187 -10.37 1.99 19.63
N ALA A 188 -10.84 3.16 20.11
CA ALA A 188 -11.27 3.25 21.48
C ALA A 188 -12.57 2.44 21.57
N GLY A 189 -12.45 1.23 22.11
CA GLY A 189 -13.58 0.38 22.41
C GLY A 189 -14.51 1.12 23.36
N ASP A 190 -15.74 1.29 22.91
CA ASP A 190 -16.90 1.59 23.73
C ASP A 190 -17.01 0.50 24.80
N ALA A 191 -16.77 0.87 26.05
CA ALA A 191 -17.18 0.11 27.21
C ALA A 191 -18.13 1.03 28.00
N ALA A 192 -19.37 1.15 27.51
CA ALA A 192 -20.50 1.53 28.32
C ALA A 192 -20.61 0.54 29.50
N GLY A 193 -20.27 1.02 30.69
CA GLY A 193 -20.53 0.37 31.96
C GLY A 193 -21.10 1.41 32.91
N ASP A 194 -22.37 1.75 32.71
CA ASP A 194 -23.16 2.54 33.65
C ASP A 194 -24.23 1.61 34.22
N ASP A 195 -24.02 1.13 35.43
CA ASP A 195 -25.10 0.74 36.34
C ASP A 195 -24.72 1.21 37.74
N ALA A 196 -25.07 2.47 37.96
CA ALA A 196 -25.56 3.09 39.17
C ALA A 196 -25.47 2.30 40.49
N ALA A 197 -24.68 2.86 41.41
CA ALA A 197 -24.94 2.79 42.83
C ALA A 197 -25.62 4.10 43.26
N ALA A 198 -26.83 4.01 43.82
CA ALA A 198 -27.26 4.67 45.07
C ALA A 198 -28.79 4.73 45.18
N GLY A 199 -29.29 4.38 46.38
CA GLY A 199 -30.37 5.11 47.05
C GLY A 199 -31.79 4.90 46.56
#